data_AF-A0A529X2A2-F1
#
_entry.id   AF-A0A529X2A2-F1
#
_cell.length_a   1.000
_cell.length_b   1.000
_cell.length_c   1.000
_cell.angle_alpha   90.00
_cell.angle_beta   90.00
_cell.angle_gamma   90.00
#
_symmetry.space_group_name_H-M   'P 1'
#
loop_
_entity.id
_entity.type
_entity.pdbx_description
1 polymer ?
#
loop_
_entity_poly.entity_id
_entity_poly.type
_entity_poly.pdbx_seq_one_letter_code
_entity_poly.pdbx_strand_id
1 'polypeptide(L)' 'MTVAIYHNPACGTSRNTLAMIRASGEEPVVIEYLKTPPSRERLLELIAAMGI' A
#
# COMPACT_ATOMS: atom_id res chain seq x y z
N MET A 1 -3.28 2.61 15.03
CA MET A 1 -2.22 2.71 14.01
C MET A 1 -2.93 2.79 12.66
N THR A 2 -2.48 3.63 11.73
CA THR A 2 -3.14 3.77 10.43
C THR A 2 -2.46 2.86 9.42
N VAL A 3 -3.17 1.86 8.92
CA VAL A 3 -2.68 1.01 7.82
C VAL A 3 -2.71 1.80 6.51
N ALA A 4 -1.67 1.68 5.70
CA ALA A 4 -1.59 2.27 4.37
C ALA A 4 -1.29 1.20 3.33
N ILE A 5 -1.90 1.33 2.15
CA ILE A 5 -1.66 0.45 1.01
C ILE A 5 -1.28 1.28 -0.22
N TYR A 6 -0.12 0.96 -0.80
CA TYR A 6 0.24 1.44 -2.13
C TYR A 6 -0.47 0.58 -3.17
N HIS A 7 -1.50 1.16 -3.77
CA HIS A 7 -2.50 0.44 -4.55
C HIS A 7 -2.39 0.74 -6.05
N ASN A 8 -2.59 -0.28 -6.87
CA ASN A 8 -2.84 -0.13 -8.30
C ASN A 8 -4.22 -0.74 -8.63
N PRO A 9 -5.23 0.07 -8.99
CA PRO A 9 -6.59 -0.41 -9.31
C PRO A 9 -6.64 -1.45 -10.44
N ALA A 10 -5.68 -1.41 -11.37
CA ALA A 10 -5.61 -2.37 -12.48
C ALA A 10 -5.00 -3.73 -12.07
N CYS A 11 -4.33 -3.83 -10.92
CA CYS A 11 -3.67 -5.06 -10.46
C CYS A 11 -4.62 -5.93 -9.61
N GLY A 12 -4.91 -7.15 -10.08
CA GLY A 12 -5.77 -8.11 -9.37
C GLY A 12 -5.30 -8.42 -7.95
N THR A 13 -4.00 -8.68 -7.78
CA THR A 13 -3.40 -8.92 -6.45
C THR A 13 -3.59 -7.72 -5.53
N SER A 14 -3.37 -6.50 -6.02
CA SER A 14 -3.51 -5.28 -5.22
C SER A 14 -4.97 -5.06 -4.76
N ARG A 15 -5.95 -5.35 -5.62
CA ARG A 15 -7.38 -5.31 -5.25
C ARG A 15 -7.73 -6.33 -4.18
N ASN A 16 -7.21 -7.55 -4.31
CA ASN A 16 -7.44 -8.61 -3.31
C ASN A 16 -6.83 -8.23 -1.95
N THR A 17 -5.63 -7.66 -1.92
CA THR A 17 -5.02 -7.16 -0.68
C THR A 17 -5.86 -6.05 -0.03
N LEU A 18 -6.33 -5.07 -0.79
CA LEU A 18 -7.21 -4.02 -0.28
C LEU A 18 -8.51 -4.61 0.31
N ALA A 19 -9.11 -5.59 -0.36
CA ALA A 19 -10.30 -6.27 0.13
C ALA A 19 -10.03 -7.05 1.44
N MET A 20 -8.89 -7.72 1.56
CA MET A 20 -8.50 -8.43 2.78
C MET A 20 -8.30 -7.48 3.97
N ILE A 21 -7.66 -6.32 3.76
CA ILE A 21 -7.51 -5.30 4.82
C ILE A 21 -8.89 -4.79 5.26
N ARG A 22 -9.79 -4.48 4.32
CA ARG A 22 -11.15 -4.05 4.67
C ARG A 22 -11.96 -5.14 5.38
N ALA A 23 -11.76 -6.40 4.99
CA ALA A 23 -12.40 -7.54 5.64
C ALA A 23 -11.93 -7.77 7.08
N SER A 24 -10.74 -7.27 7.47
CA SER A 24 -10.29 -7.29 8.87
C SER A 24 -10.93 -6.21 9.73
N GLY A 25 -11.80 -5.36 9.16
CA GLY A 25 -12.46 -4.25 9.84
C GLY A 25 -11.65 -2.94 9.85
N GLU A 26 -10.51 -2.90 9.18
CA GLU A 26 -9.67 -1.72 9.05
C GLU A 26 -9.91 -0.99 7.74
N GLU A 27 -10.07 0.34 7.77
CA GLU A 27 -10.06 1.15 6.54
C GLU A 27 -8.66 1.75 6.33
N PRO A 28 -7.92 1.31 5.30
CA PRO A 28 -6.56 1.77 5.08
C PRO A 28 -6.53 3.11 4.33
N VAL A 29 -5.45 3.85 4.51
CA VAL A 29 -5.08 4.94 3.59
C VAL A 29 -4.64 4.33 2.25
N VAL A 30 -5.38 4.63 1.18
CA VAL A 30 -5.09 4.13 -0.17
C VAL A 30 -4.25 5.15 -0.92
N ILE A 31 -3.04 4.76 -1.35
CA ILE A 31 -2.10 5.60 -2.10
C ILE A 31 -1.95 5.02 -3.51
N GLU A 32 -2.44 5.71 -4.53
CA GLU A 32 -2.26 5.29 -5.93
C GLU A 32 -0.83 5.61 -6.42
N TYR A 33 0.12 4.70 -6.17
CA TYR A 33 1.56 4.97 -6.38
C TYR A 33 1.95 5.31 -7.82
N LEU A 34 1.15 4.93 -8.81
CA LEU A 34 1.37 5.32 -10.21
C LEU A 34 1.04 6.80 -10.47
N LYS A 35 0.17 7.40 -9.64
CA LYS A 35 -0.19 8.83 -9.70
C LYS A 35 0.60 9.66 -8.70
N THR A 36 0.80 9.11 -7.50
CA THR A 36 1.54 9.73 -6.39
C THR A 36 2.66 8.79 -5.93
N PRO A 37 3.76 8.72 -6.70
CA PRO A 37 4.88 7.86 -6.36
C PRO A 37 5.52 8.31 -5.03
N PRO A 38 6.05 7.37 -4.22
CA PRO A 38 6.79 7.73 -3.02
C PRO A 38 8.08 8.49 -3.37
N SER A 39 8.55 9.34 -2.45
CA SER A 39 9.89 9.91 -2.57
C SER A 39 10.95 8.82 -2.44
N ARG A 40 12.20 9.15 -2.81
CA ARG A 40 13.34 8.25 -2.67
C ARG A 40 13.54 7.81 -1.22
N GLU A 41 13.48 8.75 -0.29
CA GLU A 41 13.62 8.53 1.15
C GLU A 41 12.54 7.57 1.64
N ARG A 42 11.29 7.82 1.23
CA ARG A 42 10.17 6.96 1.60
C ARG A 42 10.30 5.55 1.02
N LEU A 43 10.82 5.41 -0.20
CA LEU A 43 11.04 4.10 -0.82
C LEU A 43 12.11 3.30 -0.06
N LEU A 44 13.19 3.95 0.40
CA LEU A 44 14.22 3.31 1.22
C LEU A 44 13.65 2.81 2.56
N GLU A 45 12.79 3.60 3.22
CA GLU A 45 12.10 3.17 4.44
C GLU A 45 11.22 1.95 4.20
N LEU A 46 10.48 1.91 3.08
CA LEU A 46 9.61 0.77 2.74
C LEU A 46 10.43 -0.50 2.48
N ILE A 47 11.54 -0.39 1.75
CA ILE A 47 12.44 -1.52 1.48
C ILE A 47 13.01 -2.08 2.80
N ALA A 48 13.51 -1.19 3.66
CA ALA A 48 14.04 -1.59 4.97
C ALA A 48 12.96 -2.26 5.85
N ALA A 49 11.73 -1.73 5.86
CA ALA A 49 10.61 -2.30 6.60
C ALA A 49 10.16 -3.67 6.06
N MET A 50 10.36 -3.94 4.76
CA MET A 50 10.09 -5.24 4.15
C MET A 50 11.18 -6.29 4.45
N GLY A 51 12.33 -5.87 5.03
CA GLY A 51 13.44 -6.76 5.34
C GLY A 51 14.19 -7.28 4.10
N ILE A 52 14.19 -6.48 3.02
CA ILE A 52 14.88 -6.77 1.76
C ILE A 52 16.12 -5.87 1.64
#